data_AF-A0A396K6A3-F1
#
_entry.id   AF-A0A396K6A3-F1
#
_cell.length_a   1.000
_cell.length_b   1.000
_cell.length_c   1.000
_cell.angle_alpha   90.00
_cell.angle_beta   90.00
_cell.angle_gamma   90.00
#
_symmetry.space_group_name_H-M   'P 1'
#
loop_
_entity.id
_entity.type
_entity.pdbx_description
1 polymer ?
#
loop_
_entity_poly.entity_id
_entity_poly.type
_entity_poly.pdbx_seq_one_letter_code
_entity_poly.pdbx_strand_id
1 'polypeptide(L)'
;MIKDSHRPGGQSLKILVTVSGLEIDEHQQVLNRDFEPIPGLYATGNCSGRRFGVQYTTSLPGQSIGIAQTLGRELGLYLTGV
;
A
#
# COMPACT_ATOMS: atom_id res chain seq x y z
N MET A 1 27.79 12.59 13.58
CA MET A 1 26.66 12.03 14.36
C MET A 1 26.10 10.84 13.58
N ILE A 2 26.58 9.62 13.87
CA ILE A 2 26.19 8.40 13.16
C ILE A 2 24.87 7.92 13.76
N LYS A 3 23.84 7.78 12.93
CA LYS A 3 22.50 7.32 13.31
C LYS A 3 22.54 5.81 13.50
N ASP A 4 22.95 5.38 14.69
CA ASP A 4 23.08 3.98 15.09
C ASP A 4 21.71 3.43 15.52
N SER A 5 21.13 2.56 14.69
CA SER A 5 19.77 2.01 14.88
C SER A 5 19.68 1.00 16.03
N HIS A 6 20.80 0.50 16.54
CA HIS A 6 20.85 -0.51 17.60
C HIS A 6 20.70 0.08 19.01
N ARG A 7 20.75 1.41 19.14
CA ARG A 7 20.56 2.11 20.42
C ARG A 7 19.11 2.63 20.52
N PRO A 8 18.41 2.38 21.65
CA PRO A 8 17.00 2.79 21.82
C PRO A 8 16.75 4.29 21.55
N GLY A 9 17.71 5.17 21.86
CA GLY A 9 17.63 6.62 21.62
C GLY A 9 17.98 7.08 20.20
N GLY A 10 18.38 6.19 19.29
CA GLY A 10 18.73 6.50 17.89
C GLY A 10 17.57 6.33 16.90
N GLN A 11 16.46 5.74 17.34
CA GLN A 11 15.32 5.46 16.49
C GLN A 11 14.44 6.71 16.34
N SER A 12 14.82 7.54 15.37
CA SER A 12 13.93 8.53 14.77
C SER A 12 12.61 7.85 14.39
N LEU A 13 11.48 8.37 14.85
CA LEU A 13 10.15 7.98 14.36
C LEU A 13 10.13 8.21 12.84
N LYS A 14 10.39 7.15 12.07
CA LYS A 14 10.34 7.18 10.62
C LYS A 14 9.02 6.55 10.22
N ILE A 15 8.04 7.39 9.89
CA ILE A 15 6.82 6.91 9.23
C ILE A 15 7.22 6.54 7.81
N LEU A 16 7.28 5.25 7.52
CA LEU A 16 7.68 4.72 6.22
C LEU A 16 6.50 4.53 5.26
N VAL A 17 5.28 4.49 5.79
CA VAL A 17 4.08 4.18 5.02
C VAL A 17 2.81 4.70 5.72
N THR A 18 1.77 4.98 4.94
CA THR A 18 0.39 5.15 5.42
C THR A 18 -0.34 3.82 5.28
N VAL A 19 -0.96 3.33 6.34
CA VAL A 19 -1.79 2.10 6.31
C VAL A 19 -3.14 2.28 5.63
N SER A 20 -3.50 3.54 5.32
CA SER A 20 -4.72 3.93 4.61
C SER A 20 -4.40 4.47 3.22
N GLY A 21 -5.42 4.50 2.35
CA GLY A 21 -5.35 4.89 0.95
C GLY A 21 -6.75 4.98 0.35
N LEU A 22 -6.83 5.06 -0.98
CA LEU A 22 -8.09 5.11 -1.72
C LEU A 22 -8.84 3.78 -1.60
N GLU A 23 -10.16 3.87 -1.42
CA GLU A 23 -11.03 2.70 -1.46
C GLU A 23 -11.00 2.09 -2.88
N ILE A 24 -10.81 0.79 -2.97
CA ILE A 24 -10.73 0.06 -4.24
C ILE A 24 -11.58 -1.22 -4.20
N ASP A 25 -11.97 -1.69 -5.38
CA ASP A 25 -12.56 -3.03 -5.59
C ASP A 25 -11.49 -4.15 -5.70
N GLU A 26 -11.91 -5.35 -6.05
CA GLU A 26 -11.04 -6.52 -6.28
C GLU A 26 -10.05 -6.35 -7.45
N HIS A 27 -10.32 -5.43 -8.36
CA HIS A 27 -9.50 -5.13 -9.53
C HIS A 27 -8.65 -3.87 -9.37
N GLN A 28 -8.59 -3.33 -8.14
CA GLN A 28 -7.82 -2.13 -7.80
C GLN A 28 -8.39 -0.85 -8.43
N GLN A 29 -9.64 -0.85 -8.89
CA GLN A 29 -10.32 0.32 -9.41
C GLN A 29 -10.83 1.20 -8.26
N VAL A 30 -10.58 2.50 -8.34
CA VAL A 30 -10.92 3.44 -7.25
C VAL A 30 -12.42 3.63 -7.18
N LEU A 31 -12.98 3.54 -5.97
CA LEU A 31 -14.40 3.75 -5.71
C LEU A 31 -14.70 5.23 -5.37
N ASN A 32 -15.85 5.71 -5.83
CA ASN A 32 -16.40 7.01 -5.45
C ASN A 32 -17.08 6.93 -4.06
N ARG A 33 -17.76 8.02 -3.66
CA ARG A 33 -18.45 8.09 -2.34
C ARG A 33 -19.66 7.17 -2.23
N ASP A 34 -20.22 6.77 -3.36
CA ASP A 34 -21.37 5.87 -3.47
C ASP A 34 -20.92 4.41 -3.67
N PHE A 35 -19.62 4.13 -3.51
CA PHE A 35 -18.97 2.83 -3.72
C PHE A 35 -19.06 2.32 -5.17
N GLU A 36 -19.20 3.22 -6.14
CA GLU A 36 -19.17 2.87 -7.56
C GLU A 36 -17.76 3.08 -8.15
N PRO A 37 -17.29 2.19 -9.04
CA PRO A 37 -15.97 2.34 -9.66
C PRO A 37 -15.86 3.58 -10.55
N ILE A 38 -14.76 4.32 -10.40
CA ILE A 38 -14.43 5.47 -11.23
C ILE A 38 -13.74 4.96 -12.52
N PRO A 39 -14.32 5.18 -13.71
CA PRO A 39 -13.76 4.67 -14.96
C PRO A 39 -12.33 5.16 -15.21
N GLY A 40 -11.41 4.22 -15.45
CA GLY A 40 -10.01 4.52 -15.80
C GLY A 40 -9.11 4.94 -14.64
N LEU A 41 -9.60 4.99 -13.40
CA LEU A 41 -8.82 5.36 -12.23
C LEU A 41 -8.54 4.14 -11.35
N TYR A 42 -7.26 3.85 -11.13
CA TYR A 42 -6.79 2.71 -10.34
C TYR A 42 -5.80 3.17 -9.28
N ALA A 43 -5.78 2.49 -8.14
CA ALA A 43 -4.83 2.73 -7.06
C ALA A 43 -4.22 1.41 -6.60
N THR A 44 -2.90 1.36 -6.51
CA THR A 44 -2.15 0.14 -6.17
C THR A 44 -1.18 0.38 -5.03
N GLY A 45 -0.74 -0.70 -4.37
CA GLY A 45 0.23 -0.63 -3.29
C GLY A 45 -0.21 0.30 -2.16
N ASN A 46 0.66 1.20 -1.74
CA ASN A 46 0.37 2.12 -0.63
C ASN A 46 -0.66 3.21 -0.98
N CYS A 47 -1.02 3.36 -2.26
CA CYS A 47 -2.10 4.27 -2.68
C CYS A 47 -3.48 3.66 -2.45
N SER A 48 -3.59 2.32 -2.38
CA SER A 48 -4.84 1.62 -2.06
C SER A 48 -5.05 1.47 -0.56
N GLY A 49 -6.29 1.63 -0.12
CA GLY A 49 -6.75 1.49 1.25
C GLY A 49 -7.12 0.05 1.62
N ARG A 50 -7.65 -0.15 2.83
CA ARG A 50 -8.10 -1.44 3.42
C ARG A 50 -7.08 -2.58 3.48
N ARG A 51 -5.83 -2.34 3.07
CA ARG A 51 -4.77 -3.35 3.07
C ARG A 51 -4.36 -3.79 4.47
N PHE A 52 -4.23 -2.81 5.36
CA PHE A 52 -3.93 -2.99 6.78
C PHE A 52 -5.08 -2.36 7.56
N GLY A 53 -5.46 -2.95 8.69
CA GLY A 53 -6.42 -2.32 9.60
C GLY A 53 -5.79 -1.08 10.23
N VAL A 54 -5.38 -1.18 11.49
CA VAL A 54 -4.72 -0.06 12.19
C VAL A 54 -3.19 -0.09 12.02
N GLN A 55 -2.61 -1.27 11.76
CA GLN A 55 -1.16 -1.48 11.73
C GLN A 55 -0.77 -2.72 10.92
N TYR A 56 0.53 -2.90 10.68
CA TYR A 56 1.08 -4.18 10.22
C TYR A 56 0.81 -5.26 11.26
N THR A 57 0.12 -6.33 10.87
CA THR A 57 -0.13 -7.48 11.75
C THR A 57 1.16 -8.25 12.08
N THR A 58 2.17 -8.17 11.21
CA THR A 58 3.48 -8.81 11.42
C THR A 58 4.57 -7.91 10.87
N SER A 59 5.54 -7.56 11.73
CA SER A 59 6.71 -6.76 11.35
C SER A 59 7.69 -7.59 10.53
N LEU A 60 7.50 -7.61 9.22
CA LEU A 60 8.40 -8.23 8.26
C LEU A 60 9.07 -7.15 7.39
N PRO A 61 10.39 -7.24 7.15
CA PRO A 61 11.07 -6.31 6.26
C PRO A 61 10.52 -6.46 4.83
N GLY A 62 10.31 -5.33 4.14
CA GLY A 62 9.91 -5.33 2.74
C GLY A 62 8.42 -5.58 2.45
N GLN A 63 7.56 -5.68 3.46
CA GLN A 63 6.12 -5.91 3.25
C GLN A 63 5.48 -4.89 2.31
N SER A 64 5.68 -3.59 2.58
CA SER A 64 5.11 -2.51 1.75
C SER A 64 5.55 -2.61 0.29
N ILE A 65 6.85 -2.79 0.05
CA ILE A 65 7.41 -2.77 -1.30
C ILE A 65 7.02 -4.02 -2.08
N GLY A 66 7.03 -5.20 -1.45
CA GLY A 66 6.60 -6.44 -2.08
C GLY A 66 5.14 -6.39 -2.49
N ILE A 67 4.28 -5.81 -1.64
CA ILE A 67 2.86 -5.60 -1.95
C ILE A 67 2.70 -4.64 -3.14
N ALA A 68 3.40 -3.51 -3.15
CA ALA A 68 3.30 -2.54 -4.24
C ALA A 68 3.73 -3.15 -5.58
N GLN A 69 4.79 -3.96 -5.59
CA GLN A 69 5.25 -4.65 -6.80
C GLN A 69 4.24 -5.69 -7.28
N THR A 70 3.75 -6.55 -6.39
CA THR A 70 2.77 -7.59 -6.75
C THR A 70 1.48 -6.99 -7.26
N LEU A 71 0.88 -6.05 -6.53
CA LEU A 71 -0.39 -5.43 -6.93
C LEU A 71 -0.24 -4.65 -8.24
N GLY A 72 0.87 -3.95 -8.44
CA GLY A 72 1.16 -3.25 -9.70
C GLY A 72 1.26 -4.22 -10.89
N ARG A 73 1.87 -5.39 -10.71
CA ARG A 73 1.88 -6.46 -11.72
C ARG A 73 0.48 -6.98 -12.01
N GLU A 74 -0.30 -7.33 -10.99
CA GLU A 74 -1.65 -7.88 -11.16
C GLU A 74 -2.58 -6.88 -11.87
N LEU A 75 -2.48 -5.59 -11.54
CA LEU A 75 -3.23 -4.54 -12.23
C LEU A 75 -2.81 -4.45 -13.71
N GLY A 76 -1.50 -4.52 -13.99
CA GLY A 76 -0.99 -4.54 -15.36
C GLY A 76 -1.55 -5.72 -16.17
N LEU A 77 -1.57 -6.93 -15.60
CA LEU A 77 -2.16 -8.11 -16.24
C LEU A 77 -3.66 -7.93 -16.49
N TYR A 78 -4.40 -7.48 -15.48
CA TYR A 78 -5.83 -7.20 -15.59
C TYR A 78 -6.16 -6.21 -16.71
N LEU A 79 -5.44 -5.08 -16.79
CA LEU A 79 -5.68 -4.05 -17.80
C LEU A 79 -5.27 -4.47 -19.21
N THR A 80 -4.29 -5.35 -19.34
CA THR A 80 -3.81 -5.84 -20.63
C THR A 80 -4.56 -7.07 -21.13
N GLY A 81 -5.36 -7.72 -20.27
CA GLY A 81 -6.17 -8.88 -20.62
C GLY A 81 -5.35 -10.16 -20.88
N VAL A 82 -4.17 -10.28 -20.25
CA VAL A 82 -3.22 -11.39 -20.42
C VAL A 82 -3.22 -12.30 -19.21
#